data_AF-A0A0K9NCN8-F1
#
_entry.id   AF-A0A0K9NCN8-F1
#
_cell.length_a   1.000
_cell.length_b   1.000
_cell.length_c   1.000
_cell.angle_alpha   90.00
_cell.angle_beta   90.00
_cell.angle_gamma   90.00
#
_symmetry.space_group_name_H-M   'P 1'
#
loop_
_entity.id
_entity.type
_entity.pdbx_description
1 polymer ?
#
loop_
_entity_poly.entity_id
_entity_poly.type
_entity_poly.pdbx_seq_one_letter_code
_entity_poly.pdbx_strand_id
1 'polypeptide(L)'
;MRQRLKQWGCYLIIIILLPYVVTVFLNGPSITATSHVDSTYVKVKTASGEEVKMPIEEYCIGILAREIPASYKEEALKAQAVLVRTDVYKKIREAGSDTVLSDEFWTTKQMEDAWGVSKYSKYYDRLKKAWNDTEGHILMYGENLAVTPFFRISNGSTRDGKEALGSEDYPYLKIVDCPLDIEAEEQIQTVTIDDMDAEVTAFDTAGYVTSVRVGQENISGEEFRTTYGLASGCFTLQKYNGKLRITTRGVGHGLGMSQYTANEMAKKGKDYKEILQKFFEGTEIKEVAEILIDTE
;
A
#
# COMPACT_ATOMS: atom_id res chain seq x y z
N MET A 1 -36.66 -20.71 58.06
CA MET A 1 -35.23 -20.88 58.43
C MET A 1 -34.31 -21.07 57.21
N ARG A 2 -34.65 -21.96 56.27
CA ARG A 2 -33.87 -22.24 55.04
C ARG A 2 -33.60 -21.04 54.12
N GLN A 3 -34.54 -20.09 54.01
CA GLN A 3 -34.44 -18.93 53.12
C GLN A 3 -33.51 -17.84 53.66
N ARG A 4 -33.52 -17.62 54.99
CA ARG A 4 -32.57 -16.72 55.66
C ARG A 4 -31.14 -17.26 55.59
N LEU A 5 -30.94 -18.59 55.72
CA LEU A 5 -29.62 -19.21 55.53
C LEU A 5 -29.06 -18.99 54.12
N LYS A 6 -29.90 -19.07 53.08
CA LYS A 6 -29.50 -18.80 51.69
C LYS A 6 -29.10 -17.34 51.47
N GLN A 7 -29.86 -16.40 52.04
CA GLN A 7 -29.51 -14.97 51.97
C GLN A 7 -28.19 -14.67 52.69
N TRP A 8 -27.97 -15.25 53.88
CA TRP A 8 -26.71 -15.11 54.60
C TRP A 8 -25.53 -15.71 53.83
N GLY A 9 -25.72 -16.85 53.16
CA GLY A 9 -24.73 -17.43 52.26
C GLY A 9 -24.38 -16.51 51.08
N CYS A 10 -25.37 -15.88 50.45
CA CYS A 10 -25.14 -14.92 49.37
C CYS A 10 -24.37 -13.67 49.84
N TYR A 11 -24.69 -13.13 51.01
CA TYR A 11 -23.97 -11.98 51.56
C TYR A 11 -22.51 -12.32 51.91
N LEU A 12 -22.25 -13.52 52.44
CA LEU A 12 -20.89 -14.00 52.70
C LEU A 12 -20.07 -14.14 51.41
N ILE A 13 -20.67 -14.68 50.34
CA ILE A 13 -20.00 -14.78 49.03
C ILE A 13 -19.67 -13.40 48.46
N ILE A 14 -20.60 -12.44 48.55
CA ILE A 14 -20.35 -11.06 48.09
C ILE A 14 -19.25 -10.41 48.93
N ILE A 15 -19.26 -10.54 50.25
CA ILE A 15 -18.24 -9.94 51.13
C ILE A 15 -16.85 -10.53 50.87
N ILE A 16 -16.75 -11.80 50.49
CA ILE A 16 -15.48 -12.45 50.17
C ILE A 16 -15.01 -12.11 48.74
N LEU A 17 -15.92 -12.11 47.77
CA LEU A 17 -15.56 -11.88 46.37
C LEU A 17 -15.39 -10.40 46.03
N LEU A 18 -16.13 -9.49 46.66
CA LEU A 18 -16.09 -8.06 46.34
C LEU A 18 -14.70 -7.42 46.57
N PRO A 19 -13.97 -7.67 47.68
CA PRO A 19 -12.61 -7.18 47.81
C PRO A 19 -11.65 -7.83 46.81
N TYR A 20 -11.86 -9.10 46.42
CA TYR A 20 -11.07 -9.76 45.36
C TYR A 20 -11.34 -9.15 43.98
N VAL A 21 -12.60 -8.93 43.63
CA VAL A 21 -13.02 -8.24 42.39
C VAL A 21 -12.47 -6.82 42.37
N VAL A 22 -12.56 -6.09 43.49
CA VAL A 22 -12.01 -4.73 43.61
C VAL A 22 -10.48 -4.73 43.50
N THR A 23 -9.77 -5.71 44.08
CA THR A 23 -8.32 -5.83 43.92
C THR A 23 -7.91 -6.26 42.51
N VAL A 24 -8.69 -7.10 41.82
CA VAL A 24 -8.46 -7.42 40.41
C VAL A 24 -8.78 -6.22 39.49
N PHE A 25 -9.77 -5.39 39.81
CA PHE A 25 -10.05 -4.17 39.04
C PHE A 25 -9.06 -3.04 39.31
N LEU A 26 -8.50 -2.94 40.53
CA LEU A 26 -7.52 -1.91 40.88
C LEU A 26 -6.07 -2.33 40.59
N ASN A 27 -5.75 -3.61 40.72
CA ASN A 27 -4.38 -4.16 40.64
C ASN A 27 -4.23 -5.36 39.69
N GLY A 28 -5.31 -5.84 39.05
CA GLY A 28 -5.16 -6.74 37.91
C GLY A 28 -4.37 -6.01 36.83
N PRO A 29 -3.61 -6.72 35.97
CA PRO A 29 -2.98 -6.08 34.84
C PRO A 29 -4.07 -5.30 34.14
N SER A 30 -3.93 -3.97 34.05
CA SER A 30 -4.80 -3.24 33.16
C SER A 30 -4.56 -3.91 31.82
N ILE A 31 -5.57 -4.63 31.33
CA ILE A 31 -5.72 -4.78 29.89
C ILE A 31 -6.09 -3.36 29.47
N THR A 32 -5.08 -2.51 29.44
CA THR A 32 -5.07 -1.24 28.75
C THR A 32 -5.24 -1.67 27.31
N ALA A 33 -6.48 -1.89 26.89
CA ALA A 33 -6.88 -1.77 25.51
C ALA A 33 -6.69 -0.30 25.14
N THR A 34 -5.43 0.12 25.07
CA THR A 34 -4.93 1.46 24.72
C THR A 34 -3.41 1.46 24.91
N SER A 35 -2.69 0.97 23.91
CA SER A 35 -1.48 1.66 23.48
C SER A 35 -1.69 1.98 22.02
N HIS A 36 -2.05 3.24 21.75
CA HIS A 36 -2.02 3.83 20.43
C HIS A 36 -0.80 3.35 19.66
N VAL A 37 -1.03 2.71 18.51
CA VAL A 37 0.04 2.47 17.53
C VAL A 37 0.56 3.81 16.96
N ASP A 38 -0.10 4.95 17.28
CA ASP A 38 0.29 6.33 16.94
C ASP A 38 1.46 6.93 17.74
N SER A 39 2.14 6.17 18.60
CA SER A 39 3.33 6.68 19.34
C SER A 39 4.67 6.27 18.72
N THR A 40 4.66 5.49 17.64
CA THR A 40 5.88 5.03 16.96
C THR A 40 6.48 6.13 16.11
N TYR A 41 7.75 6.45 16.37
CA TYR A 41 8.56 7.33 15.54
C TYR A 41 9.52 6.52 14.68
N VAL A 42 9.69 6.93 13.43
CA VAL A 42 10.59 6.31 12.46
C VAL A 42 11.65 7.31 12.01
N LYS A 43 12.84 6.82 11.63
CA LYS A 43 13.84 7.62 10.91
C LYS A 43 13.54 7.52 9.43
N VAL A 44 13.47 8.66 8.75
CA VAL A 44 13.18 8.72 7.31
C VAL A 44 14.20 9.58 6.61
N LYS A 45 14.50 9.25 5.36
CA LYS A 45 15.33 10.06 4.48
C LYS A 45 14.44 10.98 3.65
N THR A 46 14.62 12.29 3.79
CA THR A 46 13.88 13.29 3.03
C THR A 46 14.39 13.39 1.59
N ALA A 47 13.65 14.10 0.73
CA ALA A 47 14.07 14.34 -0.66
C ALA A 47 15.39 15.13 -0.78
N SER A 48 15.79 15.90 0.25
CA SER A 48 17.10 16.56 0.30
C SER A 48 18.24 15.64 0.75
N GLY A 49 17.92 14.40 1.14
CA GLY A 49 18.87 13.41 1.65
C GLY A 49 19.12 13.51 3.17
N GLU A 50 18.42 14.39 3.87
CA GLU A 50 18.51 14.54 5.33
C GLU A 50 17.74 13.43 6.05
N GLU A 51 18.30 12.93 7.16
CA GLU A 51 17.62 11.97 8.02
C GLU A 51 16.84 12.70 9.12
N VAL A 52 15.53 12.47 9.18
CA VAL A 52 14.62 13.11 10.14
C VAL A 52 13.84 12.05 10.90
N LYS A 53 13.62 12.28 12.20
CA LYS A 53 12.75 11.44 13.03
C LYS A 53 11.35 12.06 13.06
N MET A 54 10.33 11.29 12.68
CA MET A 54 8.93 11.75 12.64
C MET A 54 7.93 10.65 13.03
N PRO A 55 6.68 10.99 13.39
CA PRO A 55 5.64 10.00 13.64
C PRO A 55 5.38 9.14 12.41
N ILE A 56 5.22 7.82 12.61
CA ILE A 56 4.95 6.88 11.51
C ILE A 56 3.64 7.22 10.77
N GLU A 57 2.63 7.73 11.49
CA GLU A 57 1.37 8.20 10.89
C GLU A 57 1.62 9.31 9.87
N GLU A 58 2.39 10.34 10.26
CA GLU A 58 2.68 11.48 9.39
C GLU A 58 3.47 11.04 8.15
N TYR A 59 4.44 10.13 8.33
CA TYR A 59 5.18 9.54 7.22
C TYR A 59 4.27 8.78 6.25
N CYS A 60 3.41 7.90 6.76
CA CYS A 60 2.52 7.09 5.94
C CYS A 60 1.44 7.93 5.24
N ILE A 61 0.89 8.95 5.90
CA ILE A 61 -0.02 9.92 5.25
C ILE A 61 0.74 10.69 4.16
N GLY A 62 2.02 11.00 4.38
CA GLY A 62 2.92 11.56 3.37
C GLY A 62 3.06 10.69 2.13
N ILE A 63 3.24 9.38 2.31
CA ILE A 63 3.28 8.40 1.21
C ILE A 63 1.91 8.37 0.51
N LEU A 64 0.81 8.23 1.26
CA LEU A 64 -0.53 8.19 0.69
C LEU A 64 -0.86 9.42 -0.15
N ALA A 65 -0.51 10.61 0.34
CA ALA A 65 -0.76 11.88 -0.33
C ALA A 65 -0.08 11.97 -1.70
N ARG A 66 1.12 11.38 -1.81
CA ARG A 66 1.88 11.29 -3.04
C ARG A 66 1.37 10.20 -3.98
N GLU A 67 1.05 9.03 -3.44
CA GLU A 67 0.82 7.82 -4.23
C GLU A 67 -0.60 7.73 -4.83
N ILE A 68 -1.64 8.10 -4.08
CA ILE A 68 -3.04 7.94 -4.51
C ILE A 68 -3.76 9.29 -4.58
N PRO A 69 -4.56 9.58 -5.63
CA PRO A 69 -5.33 10.80 -5.66
C PRO A 69 -6.31 10.86 -4.48
N ALA A 70 -6.16 11.84 -3.60
CA ALA A 70 -7.04 12.04 -2.43
C ALA A 70 -8.51 12.28 -2.79
N SER A 71 -8.83 12.46 -4.08
CA SER A 71 -10.20 12.52 -4.62
C SER A 71 -10.87 11.13 -4.72
N TYR A 72 -10.10 10.04 -4.78
CA TYR A 72 -10.60 8.66 -4.93
C TYR A 72 -11.52 8.26 -3.79
N LYS A 73 -12.36 7.25 -4.02
CA LYS A 73 -13.37 6.79 -3.06
C LYS A 73 -12.71 6.23 -1.79
N GLU A 74 -13.43 6.40 -0.68
CA GLU A 74 -12.93 6.07 0.67
C GLU A 74 -12.38 4.64 0.76
N GLU A 75 -13.09 3.65 0.22
CA GLU A 75 -12.65 2.25 0.27
C GLU A 75 -11.37 1.99 -0.55
N ALA A 76 -11.12 2.75 -1.62
CA ALA A 76 -9.85 2.68 -2.34
C ALA A 76 -8.71 3.34 -1.55
N LEU A 77 -8.97 4.44 -0.85
CA LEU A 77 -8.01 5.08 0.05
C LEU A 77 -7.66 4.15 1.22
N LYS A 78 -8.64 3.44 1.78
CA LYS A 78 -8.46 2.43 2.85
C LYS A 78 -7.61 1.26 2.35
N ALA A 79 -7.89 0.73 1.16
CA ALA A 79 -7.08 -0.34 0.57
C ALA A 79 -5.61 0.11 0.44
N GLN A 80 -5.38 1.31 -0.11
CA GLN A 80 -4.05 1.89 -0.23
C GLN A 80 -3.36 2.08 1.14
N ALA A 81 -4.10 2.53 2.17
CA ALA A 81 -3.56 2.70 3.53
C ALA A 81 -3.05 1.37 4.12
N VAL A 82 -3.79 0.27 3.92
CA VAL A 82 -3.35 -1.07 4.34
C VAL A 82 -2.08 -1.50 3.59
N LEU A 83 -1.97 -1.23 2.28
CA LEU A 83 -0.77 -1.59 1.51
C LEU A 83 0.47 -0.79 1.96
N VAL A 84 0.31 0.52 2.14
CA VAL A 84 1.39 1.40 2.64
C VAL A 84 1.83 0.96 4.03
N ARG A 85 0.88 0.66 4.93
CA ARG A 85 1.20 0.17 6.27
C ARG A 85 1.94 -1.17 6.21
N THR A 86 1.49 -2.11 5.39
CA THR A 86 2.13 -3.42 5.26
C THR A 86 3.58 -3.29 4.81
N ASP A 87 3.83 -2.47 3.79
CA ASP A 87 5.17 -2.24 3.24
C ASP A 87 6.11 -1.56 4.23
N VAL A 88 5.65 -0.50 4.91
CA VAL A 88 6.44 0.20 5.93
C VAL A 88 6.79 -0.72 7.10
N TYR A 89 5.83 -1.48 7.62
CA TYR A 89 6.08 -2.41 8.72
C TYR A 89 6.99 -3.56 8.31
N LYS A 90 6.91 -4.00 7.04
CA LYS A 90 7.81 -5.03 6.50
C LYS A 90 9.26 -4.54 6.50
N LYS A 91 9.50 -3.32 6.02
CA LYS A 91 10.84 -2.69 6.03
C LYS A 91 11.39 -2.53 7.44
N ILE A 92 10.56 -2.14 8.40
CA ILE A 92 10.96 -2.04 9.82
C ILE A 92 11.32 -3.42 10.39
N ARG A 93 10.52 -4.46 10.09
CA ARG A 93 10.77 -5.82 10.57
C ARG A 93 12.05 -6.42 9.98
N GLU A 94 12.35 -6.17 8.72
CA GLU A 94 13.51 -6.74 8.02
C GLU A 94 14.83 -6.04 8.35
N ALA A 95 14.81 -4.71 8.48
CA ALA A 95 16.00 -3.92 8.73
C ALA A 95 16.22 -3.57 10.22
N GLY A 96 15.23 -3.84 11.07
CA GLY A 96 15.23 -3.49 12.49
C GLY A 96 14.77 -2.05 12.77
N SER A 97 14.55 -1.74 14.05
CA SER A 97 13.99 -0.47 14.52
C SER A 97 14.85 0.77 14.22
N ASP A 98 16.13 0.58 13.93
CA ASP A 98 17.06 1.67 13.58
C ASP A 98 17.11 1.99 12.08
N THR A 99 16.31 1.28 11.26
CA THR A 99 16.25 1.49 9.82
C THR A 99 15.87 2.93 9.45
N VAL A 100 16.49 3.44 8.39
CA VAL A 100 16.16 4.71 7.77
C VAL A 100 15.29 4.43 6.56
N LEU A 101 14.00 4.72 6.66
CA LEU A 101 13.04 4.52 5.57
C LEU A 101 13.28 5.56 4.47
N SER A 102 13.34 5.10 3.22
CA SER A 102 13.75 5.95 2.09
C SER A 102 12.67 6.13 1.03
N ASP A 103 11.43 5.68 1.29
CA ASP A 103 10.35 5.91 0.33
C ASP A 103 10.04 7.40 0.23
N GLU A 104 9.79 7.84 -1.00
CA GLU A 104 9.40 9.22 -1.25
C GLU A 104 8.03 9.50 -0.64
N PHE A 105 7.94 10.59 0.11
CA PHE A 105 6.71 11.06 0.74
C PHE A 105 6.57 12.56 0.54
N TRP A 106 5.35 13.07 0.66
CA TRP A 106 5.11 14.50 0.72
C TRP A 106 5.06 15.00 2.16
N THR A 107 5.76 16.10 2.40
CA THR A 107 5.58 16.94 3.59
C THR A 107 4.26 17.71 3.53
N THR A 108 3.77 18.20 4.66
CA THR A 108 2.61 19.12 4.73
C THR A 108 2.70 20.26 3.72
N LYS A 109 3.88 20.89 3.60
CA LYS A 109 4.09 21.97 2.64
C LYS A 109 3.92 21.51 1.19
N GLN A 110 4.46 20.35 0.83
CA GLN A 110 4.29 19.80 -0.52
C GLN A 110 2.84 19.44 -0.82
N MET A 111 2.09 18.95 0.17
CA MET A 111 0.65 18.72 0.04
C MET A 111 -0.13 20.03 -0.18
N GLU A 112 0.18 21.08 0.58
CA GLU A 112 -0.40 22.41 0.43
C GLU A 112 -0.10 23.00 -0.96
N ASP A 113 1.15 22.90 -1.41
CA ASP A 113 1.58 23.36 -2.74
C ASP A 113 0.88 22.57 -3.86
N ALA A 114 0.75 21.25 -3.72
CA ALA A 114 0.16 20.39 -4.75
C ALA A 114 -1.37 20.49 -4.85
N TRP A 115 -2.06 20.62 -3.72
CA TRP A 115 -3.54 20.63 -3.70
C TRP A 115 -4.14 22.03 -3.65
N GLY A 116 -3.34 23.01 -3.23
CA GLY A 116 -3.79 24.35 -2.92
C GLY A 116 -4.54 24.43 -1.59
N VAL A 117 -4.47 25.60 -0.95
CA VAL A 117 -5.03 25.89 0.38
C VAL A 117 -6.51 25.51 0.50
N SER A 118 -7.29 25.62 -0.57
CA SER A 118 -8.73 25.34 -0.57
C SER A 118 -9.09 23.85 -0.48
N LYS A 119 -8.21 22.95 -0.97
CA LYS A 119 -8.44 21.50 -0.96
C LYS A 119 -7.60 20.78 0.09
N TYR A 120 -6.51 21.40 0.55
CA TYR A 120 -5.54 20.78 1.45
C TYR A 120 -6.21 20.11 2.65
N SER A 121 -6.92 20.88 3.49
CA SER A 121 -7.56 20.32 4.70
C SER A 121 -8.51 19.17 4.36
N LYS A 122 -9.38 19.34 3.35
CA LYS A 122 -10.30 18.27 2.94
C LYS A 122 -9.57 17.00 2.49
N TYR A 123 -8.51 17.12 1.70
CA TYR A 123 -7.80 15.96 1.18
C TYR A 123 -6.97 15.29 2.26
N TYR A 124 -6.29 16.06 3.10
CA TYR A 124 -5.58 15.56 4.26
C TYR A 124 -6.52 14.79 5.20
N ASP A 125 -7.68 15.37 5.55
CA ASP A 125 -8.66 14.73 6.43
C ASP A 125 -9.19 13.41 5.87
N ARG A 126 -9.34 13.30 4.55
CA ARG A 126 -9.76 12.04 3.90
C ARG A 126 -8.70 10.96 4.00
N LEU A 127 -7.43 11.29 3.77
CA LEU A 127 -6.33 10.35 3.89
C LEU A 127 -6.13 9.93 5.34
N LYS A 128 -6.16 10.89 6.28
CA LYS A 128 -6.09 10.62 7.71
C LYS A 128 -7.25 9.74 8.17
N LYS A 129 -8.47 10.00 7.71
CA LYS A 129 -9.63 9.14 8.01
C LYS A 129 -9.42 7.71 7.49
N ALA A 130 -8.96 7.55 6.25
CA ALA A 130 -8.70 6.21 5.69
C ALA A 130 -7.59 5.47 6.45
N TRP A 131 -6.55 6.18 6.89
CA TRP A 131 -5.50 5.64 7.75
C TRP A 131 -6.07 5.15 9.08
N ASN A 132 -6.84 5.99 9.78
CA ASN A 132 -7.43 5.67 11.08
C ASN A 132 -8.48 4.55 11.01
N ASP A 133 -9.34 4.56 10.00
CA ASP A 133 -10.36 3.52 9.82
C ASP A 133 -9.76 2.15 9.48
N THR A 134 -8.47 2.10 9.14
CA THR A 134 -7.70 0.88 8.89
C THR A 134 -6.60 0.68 9.92
N GLU A 135 -6.70 1.33 11.09
CA GLU A 135 -5.71 1.19 12.16
C GLU A 135 -5.41 -0.29 12.44
N GLY A 136 -4.13 -0.61 12.51
CA GLY A 136 -3.66 -1.97 12.72
C GLY A 136 -3.76 -2.91 11.51
N HIS A 137 -4.59 -2.65 10.49
CA HIS A 137 -4.74 -3.61 9.39
C HIS A 137 -3.51 -3.65 8.46
N ILE A 138 -2.97 -4.86 8.30
CA ILE A 138 -1.85 -5.23 7.41
C ILE A 138 -2.17 -6.52 6.66
N LEU A 139 -1.50 -6.74 5.53
CA LEU A 139 -1.60 -7.98 4.75
C LEU A 139 -0.48 -8.96 5.09
N MET A 140 -0.87 -10.18 5.41
CA MET A 140 0.02 -11.30 5.69
C MET A 140 -0.11 -12.36 4.61
N TYR A 141 1.00 -13.02 4.28
CA TYR A 141 1.02 -14.25 3.52
C TYR A 141 1.77 -15.32 4.32
N GLY A 142 1.02 -16.30 4.83
CA GLY A 142 1.53 -17.20 5.86
C GLY A 142 1.93 -16.43 7.13
N GLU A 143 3.16 -16.62 7.58
CA GLU A 143 3.71 -15.97 8.79
C GLU A 143 4.43 -14.64 8.50
N ASN A 144 4.53 -14.26 7.23
CA ASN A 144 5.28 -13.09 6.78
C ASN A 144 4.35 -11.97 6.33
N LEU A 145 4.82 -10.72 6.49
CA LEU A 145 4.18 -9.56 5.86
C LEU A 145 4.28 -9.70 4.34
N ALA A 146 3.14 -9.52 3.66
CA ALA A 146 3.07 -9.65 2.21
C ALA A 146 3.82 -8.48 1.53
N VAL A 147 4.49 -8.76 0.43
CA VAL A 147 4.91 -7.75 -0.57
C VAL A 147 3.66 -7.26 -1.30
N THR A 148 3.32 -5.98 -1.14
CA THR A 148 2.06 -5.39 -1.62
C THR A 148 2.26 -4.24 -2.61
N PRO A 149 2.81 -4.51 -3.82
CA PRO A 149 3.02 -3.48 -4.83
C PRO A 149 1.68 -2.95 -5.35
N PHE A 150 1.69 -1.70 -5.78
CA PHE A 150 0.51 -1.04 -6.34
C PHE A 150 0.95 -0.03 -7.40
N PHE A 151 0.05 0.29 -8.31
CA PHE A 151 0.33 1.19 -9.42
C PHE A 151 -0.94 1.90 -9.87
N ARG A 152 -0.80 2.93 -10.70
CA ARG A 152 -1.89 3.84 -11.05
C ARG A 152 -2.94 3.18 -11.95
N ILE A 153 -2.55 2.72 -13.13
CA ILE A 153 -3.44 2.20 -14.18
C ILE A 153 -2.74 1.04 -14.92
N SER A 154 -3.44 -0.05 -15.22
CA SER A 154 -2.89 -1.20 -15.96
C SER A 154 -3.11 -1.04 -17.46
N ASN A 155 -2.58 -1.98 -18.25
CA ASN A 155 -2.93 -2.11 -19.66
C ASN A 155 -4.24 -2.91 -19.91
N GLY A 156 -4.95 -3.30 -18.84
CA GLY A 156 -6.13 -4.17 -18.87
C GLY A 156 -6.02 -5.35 -17.89
N SER A 157 -4.81 -5.69 -17.45
CA SER A 157 -4.56 -6.68 -16.39
C SER A 157 -3.28 -6.36 -15.60
N THR A 158 -3.16 -6.92 -14.40
CA THR A 158 -1.89 -6.89 -13.65
C THR A 158 -0.88 -7.88 -14.23
N ARG A 159 0.37 -7.78 -13.80
CA ARG A 159 1.47 -8.69 -14.14
C ARG A 159 1.51 -9.89 -13.21
N ASP A 160 2.09 -10.97 -13.70
CA ASP A 160 2.48 -12.12 -12.88
C ASP A 160 3.75 -11.81 -12.08
N GLY A 161 3.72 -12.06 -10.78
CA GLY A 161 4.82 -11.78 -9.87
C GLY A 161 6.07 -12.61 -10.16
N LYS A 162 5.92 -13.86 -10.62
CA LYS A 162 7.06 -14.70 -10.98
C LYS A 162 7.77 -14.17 -12.21
N GLU A 163 7.04 -13.72 -13.23
CA GLU A 163 7.65 -13.11 -14.41
C GLU A 163 8.26 -11.74 -14.11
N ALA A 164 7.58 -10.90 -13.31
CA ALA A 164 8.02 -9.54 -13.03
C ALA A 164 9.17 -9.46 -12.03
N LEU A 165 9.22 -10.36 -11.04
CA LEU A 165 10.23 -10.36 -9.97
C LEU A 165 11.27 -11.47 -10.13
N GLY A 166 11.04 -12.44 -11.02
CA GLY A 166 11.92 -13.60 -11.19
C GLY A 166 11.93 -14.57 -10.01
N SER A 167 10.90 -14.55 -9.15
CA SER A 167 10.78 -15.40 -7.95
C SER A 167 9.39 -16.00 -7.77
N GLU A 168 9.34 -17.23 -7.27
CA GLU A 168 8.12 -17.96 -6.90
C GLU A 168 7.63 -17.63 -5.49
N ASP A 169 8.36 -16.77 -4.74
CA ASP A 169 8.09 -16.47 -3.33
C ASP A 169 6.79 -15.67 -3.12
N TYR A 170 6.20 -15.15 -4.20
CA TYR A 170 5.03 -14.27 -4.17
C TYR A 170 3.85 -14.85 -4.98
N PRO A 171 3.36 -16.07 -4.69
CA PRO A 171 2.35 -16.76 -5.51
C PRO A 171 0.96 -16.09 -5.48
N TYR A 172 0.76 -15.13 -4.56
CA TYR A 172 -0.45 -14.31 -4.47
C TYR A 172 -0.40 -13.08 -5.41
N LEU A 173 0.75 -12.73 -5.99
CA LEU A 173 0.88 -11.68 -7.01
C LEU A 173 0.57 -12.26 -8.39
N LYS A 174 -0.70 -12.51 -8.66
CA LYS A 174 -1.17 -13.10 -9.93
C LYS A 174 -1.61 -12.04 -10.93
N ILE A 175 -1.78 -12.47 -12.18
CA ILE A 175 -2.52 -11.71 -13.18
C ILE A 175 -3.98 -11.61 -12.76
N VAL A 176 -4.47 -10.38 -12.66
CA VAL A 176 -5.83 -10.01 -12.29
C VAL A 176 -6.39 -9.08 -13.37
N ASP A 177 -7.57 -9.41 -13.87
CA ASP A 177 -8.26 -8.59 -14.86
C ASP A 177 -8.68 -7.22 -14.29
N CYS A 178 -8.32 -6.17 -15.01
CA CYS A 178 -8.59 -4.76 -14.72
C CYS A 178 -9.23 -4.08 -15.96
N PRO A 179 -10.36 -4.58 -16.49
CA PRO A 179 -10.89 -4.11 -17.78
C PRO A 179 -11.30 -2.63 -17.76
N LEU A 180 -11.63 -2.09 -16.59
CA LEU A 180 -12.02 -0.69 -16.43
C LEU A 180 -10.82 0.26 -16.58
N ASP A 181 -9.59 -0.23 -16.40
CA ASP A 181 -8.40 0.60 -16.60
C ASP A 181 -8.24 1.04 -18.06
N ILE A 182 -8.76 0.26 -19.01
CA ILE A 182 -8.76 0.57 -20.45
C ILE A 182 -9.58 1.84 -20.73
N GLU A 183 -10.54 2.17 -19.87
CA GLU A 183 -11.40 3.35 -20.01
C GLU A 183 -10.79 4.61 -19.38
N ALA A 184 -9.65 4.51 -18.68
CA ALA A 184 -9.01 5.65 -18.05
C ALA A 184 -8.44 6.61 -19.11
N GLU A 185 -8.65 7.92 -18.92
CA GLU A 185 -8.18 8.97 -19.85
C GLU A 185 -6.66 8.92 -20.07
N GLU A 186 -5.90 8.60 -19.01
CA GLU A 186 -4.44 8.52 -19.03
C GLU A 186 -3.92 7.14 -19.49
N GLN A 187 -4.80 6.23 -19.94
CA GLN A 187 -4.41 4.84 -20.24
C GLN A 187 -3.46 4.73 -21.43
N ILE A 188 -3.55 5.61 -22.42
CA ILE A 188 -2.58 5.68 -23.54
C ILE A 188 -1.80 6.97 -23.43
N GLN A 189 -0.47 6.86 -23.38
CA GLN A 189 0.41 8.02 -23.47
C GLN A 189 1.43 7.82 -24.59
N THR A 190 1.76 8.91 -25.29
CA THR A 190 2.72 8.89 -26.38
C THR A 190 3.85 9.87 -26.12
N VAL A 191 5.07 9.38 -26.21
CA VAL A 191 6.29 10.19 -26.17
C VAL A 191 6.97 10.08 -27.54
N THR A 192 7.51 11.19 -28.04
CA THR A 192 8.29 11.20 -29.28
C THR A 192 9.70 11.67 -28.97
N ILE A 193 10.68 10.83 -29.26
CA ILE A 193 12.11 11.11 -29.09
C ILE A 193 12.83 11.09 -30.43
N ASP A 194 14.10 11.47 -30.44
CA ASP A 194 14.94 11.36 -31.65
C ASP A 194 15.06 9.89 -32.10
N ASP A 195 15.23 9.67 -33.41
CA ASP A 195 15.31 8.30 -33.96
C ASP A 195 16.49 7.55 -33.33
N MET A 196 16.27 6.26 -33.08
CA MET A 196 17.30 5.35 -32.56
C MET A 196 17.05 3.94 -33.08
N ASP A 197 18.12 3.15 -33.15
CA ASP A 197 18.01 1.71 -33.42
C ASP A 197 17.58 1.01 -32.13
N ALA A 198 16.26 0.94 -31.90
CA ALA A 198 15.67 0.24 -30.78
C ALA A 198 14.56 -0.70 -31.23
N GLU A 199 14.52 -1.88 -30.62
CA GLU A 199 13.55 -2.93 -30.94
C GLU A 199 13.15 -3.67 -29.66
N VAL A 200 11.85 -3.86 -29.47
CA VAL A 200 11.34 -4.68 -28.37
C VAL A 200 11.53 -6.15 -28.73
N THR A 201 12.20 -6.91 -27.87
CA THR A 201 12.59 -8.30 -28.14
C THR A 201 11.83 -9.32 -27.29
N ALA A 202 11.28 -8.91 -26.15
CA ALA A 202 10.51 -9.80 -25.28
C ALA A 202 9.46 -9.05 -24.45
N PHE A 203 8.42 -9.79 -24.07
CA PHE A 203 7.35 -9.35 -23.18
C PHE A 203 7.07 -10.43 -22.13
N ASP A 204 6.49 -10.05 -21.00
CA ASP A 204 5.84 -10.99 -20.10
C ASP A 204 4.42 -11.34 -20.57
N THR A 205 3.75 -12.24 -19.86
CA THR A 205 2.41 -12.73 -20.22
C THR A 205 1.37 -11.61 -20.25
N ALA A 206 1.53 -10.57 -19.42
CA ALA A 206 0.65 -9.41 -19.38
C ALA A 206 0.98 -8.38 -20.48
N GLY A 207 2.04 -8.58 -21.27
CA GLY A 207 2.43 -7.70 -22.37
C GLY A 207 3.28 -6.50 -21.96
N TYR A 208 3.91 -6.53 -20.78
CA TYR A 208 4.93 -5.57 -20.39
C TYR A 208 6.28 -6.00 -20.97
N VAL A 209 7.04 -5.03 -21.48
CA VAL A 209 8.34 -5.27 -22.12
C VAL A 209 9.33 -5.75 -21.08
N THR A 210 9.95 -6.90 -21.34
CA THR A 210 11.00 -7.47 -20.48
C THR A 210 12.39 -7.24 -21.05
N SER A 211 12.51 -7.07 -22.38
CA SER A 211 13.79 -6.77 -23.03
C SER A 211 13.62 -5.85 -24.25
N VAL A 212 14.56 -4.91 -24.38
CA VAL A 212 14.71 -4.00 -25.51
C VAL A 212 16.14 -4.07 -26.00
N ARG A 213 16.33 -4.31 -27.30
CA ARG A 213 17.62 -4.12 -27.96
C ARG A 213 17.77 -2.64 -28.31
N VAL A 214 18.86 -2.01 -27.88
CA VAL A 214 19.24 -0.64 -28.25
C VAL A 214 20.64 -0.69 -28.87
N GLY A 215 20.72 -0.52 -30.19
CA GLY A 215 21.93 -0.78 -30.96
C GLY A 215 22.39 -2.23 -30.81
N GLN A 216 23.52 -2.43 -30.12
CA GLN A 216 24.13 -3.74 -29.85
C GLN A 216 23.86 -4.25 -28.42
N GLU A 217 23.28 -3.42 -27.55
CA GLU A 217 23.03 -3.77 -26.15
C GLU A 217 21.58 -4.21 -25.95
N ASN A 218 21.34 -5.06 -24.95
CA ASN A 218 20.00 -5.40 -24.50
C ASN A 218 19.82 -4.85 -23.09
N ILE A 219 18.77 -4.06 -22.90
CA ILE A 219 18.38 -3.54 -21.59
C ILE A 219 16.99 -4.05 -21.22
N SER A 220 16.63 -3.92 -19.95
CA SER A 220 15.29 -4.27 -19.49
C SER A 220 14.26 -3.23 -19.94
N GLY A 221 12.98 -3.63 -20.04
CA GLY A 221 11.91 -2.68 -20.33
C GLY A 221 11.73 -1.61 -19.25
N GLU A 222 11.97 -1.92 -17.97
CA GLU A 222 11.89 -0.94 -16.87
C GLU A 222 13.05 0.07 -16.90
N GLU A 223 14.25 -0.36 -17.31
CA GLU A 223 15.37 0.55 -17.52
C GLU A 223 15.08 1.50 -18.70
N PHE A 224 14.58 0.98 -19.82
CA PHE A 224 14.15 1.79 -20.95
C PHE A 224 13.05 2.78 -20.55
N ARG A 225 12.04 2.31 -19.81
CA ARG A 225 10.94 3.13 -19.28
C ARG A 225 11.47 4.28 -18.42
N THR A 226 12.34 3.99 -17.46
CA THR A 226 12.90 4.99 -16.54
C THR A 226 13.74 6.02 -17.30
N THR A 227 14.58 5.55 -18.22
CA THR A 227 15.49 6.39 -19.02
C THR A 227 14.74 7.43 -19.85
N TYR A 228 13.63 7.03 -20.47
CA TYR A 228 12.85 7.89 -21.36
C TYR A 228 11.58 8.47 -20.72
N GLY A 229 11.42 8.33 -19.39
CA GLY A 229 10.28 8.88 -18.65
C GLY A 229 8.92 8.34 -19.13
N LEU A 230 8.87 7.06 -19.50
CA LEU A 230 7.65 6.44 -20.01
C LEU A 230 6.67 6.11 -18.87
N ALA A 231 5.37 6.23 -19.16
CA ALA A 231 4.31 6.01 -18.17
C ALA A 231 4.32 4.58 -17.60
N SER A 232 4.60 3.58 -18.43
CA SER A 232 4.66 2.17 -18.04
C SER A 232 5.70 1.38 -18.83
N GLY A 233 6.01 0.18 -18.36
CA GLY A 233 6.81 -0.80 -19.09
C GLY A 233 6.05 -1.50 -20.22
N CYS A 234 4.76 -1.21 -20.43
CA CYS A 234 3.97 -1.76 -21.54
C CYS A 234 3.95 -0.77 -22.69
N PHE A 235 4.85 -0.91 -23.66
CA PHE A 235 4.99 0.04 -24.77
C PHE A 235 5.32 -0.61 -26.11
N THR A 236 5.09 0.16 -27.17
CA THR A 236 5.47 -0.17 -28.55
C THR A 236 6.32 0.94 -29.14
N LEU A 237 7.27 0.57 -29.99
CA LEU A 237 8.18 1.48 -30.70
C LEU A 237 7.76 1.59 -32.17
N GLN A 238 7.63 2.81 -32.69
CA GLN A 238 7.27 3.05 -34.08
C GLN A 238 8.05 4.23 -34.67
N LYS A 239 8.71 4.00 -35.81
CA LYS A 239 9.32 5.09 -36.58
C LYS A 239 8.24 6.01 -37.16
N TYR A 240 8.37 7.31 -36.95
CA TYR A 240 7.42 8.32 -37.41
C TYR A 240 8.15 9.63 -37.71
N ASN A 241 8.12 10.08 -38.98
CA ASN A 241 8.73 11.34 -39.44
C ASN A 241 10.20 11.55 -39.01
N GLY A 242 11.04 10.51 -39.15
CA GLY A 242 12.45 10.57 -38.77
C GLY A 242 12.69 10.65 -37.25
N LYS A 243 11.69 10.26 -36.46
CA LYS A 243 11.72 10.16 -35.00
C LYS A 243 11.22 8.80 -34.54
N LEU A 244 11.44 8.48 -33.27
CA LEU A 244 10.85 7.31 -32.63
C LEU A 244 9.64 7.72 -31.79
N ARG A 245 8.46 7.25 -32.19
CA ARG A 245 7.22 7.38 -31.42
C ARG A 245 7.07 6.16 -30.51
N ILE A 246 6.94 6.42 -29.22
CA ILE A 246 6.76 5.41 -28.18
C ILE A 246 5.34 5.56 -27.64
N THR A 247 4.54 4.51 -27.77
CA THR A 247 3.17 4.49 -27.23
C THR A 247 3.11 3.51 -26.08
N THR A 248 2.75 4.01 -24.90
CA THR A 248 2.61 3.25 -23.66
C THR A 248 1.14 2.95 -23.36
N ARG A 249 0.89 1.86 -22.64
CA ARG A 249 -0.42 1.50 -22.08
C ARG A 249 -0.33 1.32 -20.57
N GLY A 250 -1.25 1.94 -19.85
CA GLY A 250 -1.23 2.00 -18.39
C GLY A 250 -0.19 2.98 -17.85
N VAL A 251 -0.17 3.11 -16.53
CA VAL A 251 0.70 4.01 -15.77
C VAL A 251 1.20 3.27 -14.53
N GLY A 252 2.52 3.06 -14.45
CA GLY A 252 3.16 2.30 -13.39
C GLY A 252 3.72 0.94 -13.84
N HIS A 253 4.25 0.18 -12.89
CA HIS A 253 4.92 -1.10 -13.14
C HIS A 253 3.98 -2.28 -13.38
N GLY A 254 2.67 -2.14 -13.10
CA GLY A 254 1.65 -3.15 -13.43
C GLY A 254 1.52 -4.33 -12.46
N LEU A 255 2.22 -4.34 -11.32
CA LEU A 255 2.25 -5.47 -10.37
C LEU A 255 1.39 -5.20 -9.13
N GLY A 256 0.58 -6.16 -8.70
CA GLY A 256 -0.28 -6.02 -7.51
C GLY A 256 -1.53 -5.18 -7.77
N MET A 257 -1.82 -4.18 -6.93
CA MET A 257 -3.11 -3.46 -6.99
C MET A 257 -3.12 -2.31 -8.01
N SER A 258 -4.08 -2.33 -8.95
CA SER A 258 -4.42 -1.15 -9.76
C SER A 258 -5.29 -0.17 -8.95
N GLN A 259 -4.78 1.04 -8.74
CA GLN A 259 -5.48 2.10 -8.01
C GLN A 259 -6.76 2.55 -8.74
N TYR A 260 -6.73 2.62 -10.08
CA TYR A 260 -7.90 2.99 -10.86
C TYR A 260 -9.01 1.95 -10.72
N THR A 261 -8.71 0.67 -10.93
CA THR A 261 -9.69 -0.41 -10.74
C THR A 261 -10.18 -0.49 -9.29
N ALA A 262 -9.30 -0.30 -8.28
CA ALA A 262 -9.71 -0.22 -6.88
C ALA A 262 -10.73 0.91 -6.64
N ASN A 263 -10.51 2.08 -7.23
CA ASN A 263 -11.45 3.19 -7.16
C ASN A 263 -12.77 2.91 -7.89
N GLU A 264 -12.75 2.24 -9.03
CA GLU A 264 -13.97 1.82 -9.74
C GLU A 264 -14.76 0.77 -8.95
N MET A 265 -14.08 -0.17 -8.28
CA MET A 265 -14.72 -1.12 -7.36
C MET A 265 -15.38 -0.40 -6.19
N ALA A 266 -14.68 0.55 -5.57
CA ALA A 266 -15.22 1.37 -4.50
C ALA A 266 -16.42 2.21 -4.95
N LYS A 267 -16.41 2.75 -6.18
CA LYS A 267 -17.58 3.43 -6.78
C LYS A 267 -18.78 2.49 -6.93
N LYS A 268 -18.54 1.19 -7.13
CA LYS A 268 -19.56 0.12 -7.20
C LYS A 268 -19.94 -0.45 -5.83
N GLY A 269 -19.47 0.17 -4.74
CA GLY A 269 -19.85 -0.20 -3.37
C GLY A 269 -19.04 -1.35 -2.76
N LYS A 270 -17.94 -1.76 -3.40
CA LYS A 270 -17.01 -2.73 -2.81
C LYS A 270 -16.24 -2.11 -1.67
N ASP A 271 -16.10 -2.84 -0.57
CA ASP A 271 -15.28 -2.42 0.55
C ASP A 271 -13.78 -2.68 0.30
N TYR A 272 -12.91 -2.10 1.13
CA TYR A 272 -11.48 -2.24 0.96
C TYR A 272 -10.99 -3.69 1.11
N LYS A 273 -11.67 -4.53 1.89
CA LYS A 273 -11.29 -5.94 2.07
C LYS A 273 -11.56 -6.72 0.78
N GLU A 274 -12.71 -6.49 0.15
CA GLU A 274 -13.05 -7.06 -1.16
C GLU A 274 -12.07 -6.58 -2.25
N ILE A 275 -11.65 -5.31 -2.20
CA ILE A 275 -10.63 -4.78 -3.12
C ILE A 275 -9.29 -5.51 -2.93
N LEU A 276 -8.80 -5.59 -1.69
CA LEU A 276 -7.53 -6.26 -1.40
C LEU A 276 -7.56 -7.74 -1.78
N GLN A 277 -8.64 -8.45 -1.49
CA GLN A 277 -8.79 -9.87 -1.84
C GLN A 277 -8.86 -10.11 -3.35
N LYS A 278 -9.31 -9.14 -4.15
CA LYS A 278 -9.22 -9.25 -5.63
C LYS A 278 -7.77 -9.26 -6.11
N PHE A 279 -6.90 -8.45 -5.51
CA PHE A 279 -5.53 -8.22 -6.00
C PHE A 279 -4.47 -9.07 -5.32
N PHE A 280 -4.72 -9.49 -4.09
CA PHE A 280 -3.79 -10.26 -3.26
C PHE A 280 -4.49 -11.51 -2.73
N GLU A 281 -5.11 -12.28 -3.64
CA GLU A 281 -5.81 -13.51 -3.30
C GLU A 281 -4.89 -14.47 -2.53
N GLY A 282 -5.36 -14.96 -1.38
CA GLY A 282 -4.60 -15.86 -0.50
C GLY A 282 -3.80 -15.13 0.59
N THR A 283 -3.85 -13.79 0.63
CA THR A 283 -3.38 -13.01 1.78
C THR A 283 -4.48 -12.86 2.84
N GLU A 284 -4.07 -12.64 4.09
CA GLU A 284 -4.96 -12.41 5.22
C GLU A 284 -4.76 -11.00 5.77
N ILE A 285 -5.86 -10.32 6.10
CA ILE A 285 -5.80 -9.06 6.84
C ILE A 285 -5.67 -9.41 8.34
N LYS A 286 -4.61 -8.93 8.99
CA LYS A 286 -4.40 -9.05 10.44
C LYS A 286 -4.17 -7.70 11.09
N GLU A 287 -4.36 -7.61 12.40
CA GLU A 287 -4.04 -6.42 13.18
C GLU A 287 -2.58 -6.46 13.66
N VAL A 288 -1.84 -5.35 13.49
CA VAL A 288 -0.42 -5.18 13.87
C VAL A 288 -0.14 -5.56 15.32
N ALA A 289 -1.10 -5.34 16.22
CA ALA A 289 -0.96 -5.68 17.64
C ALA A 289 -0.73 -7.19 17.89
N GLU A 290 -1.13 -8.05 16.96
CA GLU A 290 -0.89 -9.50 17.05
C GLU A 290 0.55 -9.88 16.70
N ILE A 291 1.34 -8.99 16.09
CA ILE A 291 2.66 -9.29 15.52
C ILE A 291 3.82 -8.64 16.29
N LEU A 292 3.58 -7.54 17.00
CA LEU A 292 4.63 -6.85 17.79
C LEU A 292 5.06 -7.62 19.06
N ILE A 293 4.41 -8.74 19.40
CA ILE A 293 4.71 -9.53 20.61
C ILE A 293 5.96 -10.42 20.43
N ASP A 294 6.40 -10.68 19.19
CA ASP A 294 7.56 -11.55 18.91
C ASP A 294 8.89 -10.79 18.67
N THR A 295 8.94 -9.49 18.97
CA THR A 295 10.13 -8.64 18.73
C THR A 295 10.75 -8.04 20.00
N GLU A 296 10.44 -8.56 21.19
CA GLU A 296 11.19 -8.27 22.43
C GLU A 296 12.20 -9.38 22.78
#